data_AF-A0A830CTB2-F1
#
_entry.id   AF-A0A830CTB2-F1
#
_cell.length_a   1.000
_cell.length_b   1.000
_cell.length_c   1.000
_cell.angle_alpha   90.00
_cell.angle_beta   90.00
_cell.angle_gamma   90.00
#
_symmetry.space_group_name_H-M   'P 1'
#
loop_
_entity.id
_entity.type
_entity.pdbx_description
1 polymer ?
#
loop_
_entity_poly.entity_id
_entity_poly.type
_entity_poly.pdbx_seq_one_letter_code
_entity_poly.pdbx_strand_id
1 'polypeptide(L)'
;MDRTYNKLRNLDAYPKINENFYSCTLSGGVITLTSFIIIALLFISEFRLYLHMVTESKLVVDTTRGGKLRINFDVTFSAIPCTLLSLDTMDISGERHLDIRHGIFKKKIDSHANVIEVRQEGIGVPKIERPLQRHGGRLEHNETYCGSCFGAESSDEECCNSCEFVKHIERKDGD
;
A
#
# COMPACT_ATOMS: atom_id res chain seq x y z
N MET A 1 9.54 49.40 30.89
CA MET A 1 9.30 49.49 29.44
C MET A 1 10.39 50.26 28.68
N ASP A 2 11.38 50.84 29.38
CA ASP A 2 12.31 51.81 28.80
C ASP A 2 13.42 51.17 27.96
N ARG A 3 13.71 49.89 28.21
CA ARG A 3 14.79 49.14 27.54
C ARG A 3 14.44 48.76 26.10
N THR A 4 13.17 48.49 25.80
CA THR A 4 12.69 48.23 24.43
C THR A 4 12.56 49.53 23.65
N TYR A 5 12.11 50.61 24.29
CA TYR A 5 12.02 51.94 23.69
C TYR A 5 13.38 52.45 23.20
N ASN A 6 14.44 52.30 24.00
CA ASN A 6 15.79 52.69 23.61
C ASN A 6 16.37 51.87 22.44
N LYS A 7 15.96 50.59 22.29
CA LYS A 7 16.34 49.77 21.12
C LYS A 7 15.58 50.15 19.85
N LEU A 8 14.30 50.48 19.98
CA LEU A 8 13.48 50.98 18.86
C LEU A 8 13.98 52.35 18.39
N ARG A 9 14.47 53.20 19.29
CA ARG A 9 15.07 54.50 18.94
C ARG A 9 16.34 54.39 18.09
N ASN A 10 17.04 53.26 18.14
CA ASN A 10 18.22 53.00 17.31
C ASN A 10 17.88 52.41 15.93
N LEU A 11 16.62 52.03 15.69
CA LEU A 11 16.14 51.57 14.37
C LEU A 11 15.51 52.71 13.54
N ASP A 12 15.38 53.89 14.13
CA ASP A 12 14.86 55.09 13.46
C ASP A 12 15.99 55.76 12.68
N ALA A 13 16.06 55.49 11.37
CA ALA A 13 17.12 55.97 10.47
C ALA A 13 16.91 57.42 9.98
N TYR A 14 15.86 58.11 10.43
CA TYR A 14 15.51 59.45 9.96
C TYR A 14 15.75 60.53 11.03
N PRO A 15 16.36 61.69 10.66
CA PRO A 15 16.54 62.80 11.57
C PRO A 15 15.19 63.41 11.96
N LYS A 16 14.94 63.56 13.26
CA LYS A 16 13.71 64.18 13.78
C LYS A 16 13.68 65.66 13.43
N ILE A 17 12.70 66.04 12.62
CA ILE A 17 12.38 67.43 12.27
C ILE A 17 11.80 68.21 13.46
N ASN A 18 12.13 69.50 13.54
CA ASN A 18 11.75 70.38 14.64
C ASN A 18 10.21 70.54 14.73
N GLU A 19 9.67 70.46 15.95
CA GLU A 19 8.22 70.42 16.24
C GLU A 19 7.44 71.66 15.77
N ASN A 20 8.14 72.78 15.51
CA ASN A 20 7.54 74.05 15.08
C ASN A 20 7.04 74.08 13.62
N PHE A 21 7.26 73.02 12.85
CA PHE A 21 6.80 72.91 11.45
C PHE A 21 5.61 71.95 11.27
N TYR A 22 5.10 71.35 12.35
CA TYR A 22 4.00 70.38 12.31
C TYR A 22 2.84 70.83 13.20
N SER A 23 1.71 71.15 12.59
CA SER A 23 0.46 71.37 13.33
C SER A 23 -0.31 70.04 13.39
N CYS A 24 -0.28 69.36 14.54
CA CYS A 24 -1.15 68.21 14.80
C CYS A 24 -2.61 68.67 14.71
N THR A 25 -3.28 68.39 13.61
CA THR A 25 -4.73 68.63 13.50
C THR A 25 -5.48 67.40 13.98
N LEU A 26 -6.48 67.64 14.83
CA LEU A 26 -7.32 66.58 15.41
C LEU A 26 -8.04 65.78 14.31
N SER A 27 -8.44 66.46 13.23
CA SER A 27 -9.02 65.84 12.03
C SER A 27 -8.02 64.97 11.25
N GLY A 28 -6.77 65.44 11.08
CA GLY A 28 -5.71 64.67 10.42
C GLY A 28 -5.37 63.38 11.17
N GLY A 29 -5.33 63.43 12.51
CA GLY A 29 -5.10 62.26 13.36
C GLY A 29 -6.23 61.22 13.28
N VAL A 30 -7.49 61.65 13.18
CA VAL A 30 -8.62 60.73 12.98
C VAL A 30 -8.53 60.06 11.61
N ILE A 31 -8.19 60.81 10.55
CA ILE A 31 -8.05 60.26 9.20
C ILE A 31 -6.92 59.24 9.13
N THR A 32 -5.75 59.53 9.71
CA THR A 32 -4.61 58.59 9.72
C THR A 32 -4.91 57.34 10.53
N LEU A 33 -5.58 57.47 11.69
CA LEU A 33 -5.98 56.32 12.49
C LEU A 33 -6.98 55.43 11.75
N THR A 34 -7.98 56.04 11.12
CA THR A 34 -9.01 55.30 10.36
C THR A 34 -8.39 54.60 9.14
N SER A 35 -7.50 55.30 8.42
CA SER A 35 -6.77 54.73 7.29
C SER A 35 -5.87 53.57 7.71
N PHE A 36 -5.14 53.70 8.81
CA PHE A 36 -4.29 52.63 9.34
C PHE A 36 -5.11 51.38 9.71
N ILE A 37 -6.27 51.55 10.34
CA ILE A 37 -7.16 50.44 10.68
C ILE A 37 -7.63 49.71 9.42
N ILE A 38 -8.07 50.46 8.39
CA ILE A 38 -8.54 49.87 7.13
C ILE A 38 -7.39 49.10 6.44
N ILE A 39 -6.21 49.69 6.36
CA ILE A 39 -5.03 49.05 5.76
C ILE A 39 -4.66 47.77 6.52
N ALA A 40 -4.66 47.80 7.85
CA ALA A 40 -4.37 46.64 8.69
C ALA A 40 -5.39 45.52 8.50
N LEU A 41 -6.69 45.83 8.42
CA LEU A 41 -7.75 44.85 8.16
C LEU A 41 -7.58 44.19 6.78
N LEU A 42 -7.31 44.99 5.75
CA LEU A 42 -7.05 44.48 4.39
C LEU A 42 -5.83 43.57 4.36
N PHE A 43 -4.74 43.98 5.01
CA PHE A 43 -3.52 43.16 5.11
C PHE A 43 -3.77 41.81 5.78
N ILE A 44 -4.51 41.80 6.91
CA ILE A 44 -4.85 40.55 7.61
C ILE A 44 -5.71 39.64 6.73
N SER A 45 -6.67 40.20 5.99
CA SER A 45 -7.53 39.44 5.08
C SER A 45 -6.74 38.77 3.95
N GLU A 46 -5.89 39.54 3.26
CA GLU A 46 -5.03 39.02 2.18
C GLU A 46 -4.02 38.00 2.72
N PHE A 47 -3.44 38.26 3.89
CA PHE A 47 -2.52 37.32 4.52
C PHE A 47 -3.20 35.98 4.88
N ARG A 48 -4.45 36.02 5.34
CA ARG A 48 -5.26 34.82 5.57
C ARG A 48 -5.54 34.07 4.28
N LEU A 49 -5.89 34.77 3.21
CA LEU A 49 -6.15 34.18 1.90
C LEU A 49 -4.88 33.56 1.31
N TYR A 50 -3.73 34.22 1.46
CA TYR A 50 -2.43 33.71 1.03
C TYR A 50 -2.03 32.42 1.75
N LEU A 51 -2.30 32.34 3.05
CA LEU A 51 -2.05 31.13 3.84
C LEU A 51 -3.08 30.01 3.58
N HIS A 52 -4.20 30.31 2.93
CA HIS A 52 -5.20 29.32 2.59
C HIS A 52 -4.74 28.50 1.39
N MET A 53 -4.18 27.32 1.64
CA MET A 53 -3.81 26.38 0.58
C MET A 53 -5.07 25.84 -0.12
N VAL A 54 -5.25 26.20 -1.39
CA VAL A 54 -6.23 25.57 -2.28
C VAL A 54 -5.60 24.34 -2.90
N THR A 55 -6.18 23.17 -2.64
CA THR A 55 -5.72 21.90 -3.22
C THR A 55 -6.36 21.71 -4.58
N GLU A 56 -5.59 21.91 -5.64
CA GLU A 56 -6.03 21.66 -7.02
C GLU A 56 -5.67 20.22 -7.43
N SER A 57 -6.67 19.38 -7.66
CA SER A 57 -6.46 18.01 -8.16
C SER A 57 -6.15 18.03 -9.66
N LYS A 58 -4.88 17.83 -10.02
CA LYS A 58 -4.46 17.70 -11.42
C LYS A 58 -4.42 16.23 -11.84
N LEU A 59 -5.14 15.90 -12.91
CA LEU A 59 -5.04 14.61 -13.59
C LEU A 59 -3.86 14.69 -14.57
N VAL A 60 -2.74 14.10 -14.18
CA VAL A 60 -1.56 13.96 -15.04
C VAL A 60 -1.53 12.53 -15.55
N VAL A 61 -1.28 12.36 -16.85
CA VAL A 61 -1.05 11.04 -17.44
C VAL A 61 0.23 10.49 -16.84
N ASP A 62 0.13 9.41 -16.09
CA ASP A 62 1.31 8.73 -15.57
C ASP A 62 2.09 8.13 -16.74
N THR A 63 3.24 8.72 -17.04
CA THR A 63 4.15 8.25 -18.09
C THR A 63 5.04 7.10 -17.61
N THR A 64 4.94 6.67 -16.34
CA THR A 64 5.64 5.48 -15.86
C THR A 64 4.94 4.23 -16.39
N ARG A 65 5.35 3.79 -17.58
CA ARG A 65 4.92 2.51 -18.15
C ARG A 65 5.37 1.36 -17.25
N GLY A 66 4.41 0.57 -16.76
CA GLY A 66 4.65 -0.79 -16.27
C GLY A 66 5.14 -0.95 -14.83
N GLY A 67 4.84 0.00 -13.95
CA GLY A 67 5.11 -0.15 -12.52
C GLY A 67 4.31 -1.32 -11.92
N LYS A 68 4.98 -2.29 -11.29
CA LYS A 68 4.31 -3.32 -10.49
C LYS A 68 3.82 -2.71 -9.18
N LEU A 69 2.52 -2.79 -8.90
CA LEU A 69 1.96 -2.37 -7.61
C LEU A 69 2.36 -3.38 -6.54
N ARG A 70 3.03 -2.92 -5.49
CA ARG A 70 3.37 -3.76 -4.33
C ARG A 70 2.21 -3.75 -3.35
N ILE A 71 1.53 -4.90 -3.22
CA ILE A 71 0.42 -5.08 -2.29
C ILE A 71 0.93 -5.91 -1.10
N ASN A 72 0.84 -5.35 0.10
CA ASN A 72 1.11 -6.08 1.34
C ASN A 72 -0.20 -6.24 2.10
N PHE A 73 -0.53 -7.46 2.52
CA PHE A 73 -1.72 -7.75 3.32
C PHE A 73 -1.42 -8.87 4.32
N ASP A 74 -2.11 -8.84 5.45
CA ASP A 74 -2.12 -9.90 6.47
C ASP A 74 -3.57 -10.15 6.84
N VAL A 75 -4.08 -11.35 6.51
CA VAL A 75 -5.49 -11.72 6.67
C VAL A 75 -5.55 -13.11 7.29
N THR A 76 -6.44 -13.28 8.26
CA THR A 76 -6.61 -14.52 9.03
C THR A 76 -7.98 -15.14 8.78
N PHE A 77 -8.00 -16.44 8.47
CA PHE A 77 -9.23 -17.21 8.28
C PHE A 77 -9.31 -18.32 9.35
N SER A 78 -10.17 -18.16 10.37
CA SER A 78 -10.25 -19.12 11.49
C SER A 78 -10.91 -20.44 11.14
N ALA A 79 -11.77 -20.48 10.13
CA ALA A 79 -12.59 -21.64 9.78
C ALA A 79 -12.16 -22.35 8.48
N ILE A 80 -11.07 -21.90 7.83
CA ILE A 80 -10.64 -22.42 6.53
C ILE A 80 -9.18 -22.90 6.62
N PRO A 81 -8.87 -24.16 6.24
CA PRO A 81 -7.50 -24.66 6.25
C PRO A 81 -6.65 -24.00 5.16
N CYS A 82 -5.36 -23.78 5.44
CA CYS A 82 -4.43 -23.12 4.52
C CYS A 82 -4.27 -23.82 3.15
N THR A 83 -4.53 -25.13 3.08
CA THR A 83 -4.44 -25.92 1.85
C THR A 83 -5.53 -25.59 0.83
N LEU A 84 -6.67 -25.05 1.28
CA LEU A 84 -7.79 -24.68 0.41
C LEU A 84 -7.76 -23.19 0.00
N LEU A 85 -6.88 -22.40 0.60
CA LEU A 85 -6.75 -20.98 0.27
C LEU A 85 -5.90 -20.82 -0.99
N SER A 86 -6.43 -20.16 -2.01
CA SER A 86 -5.70 -19.64 -3.17
C SER A 86 -5.76 -18.11 -3.19
N LEU A 87 -4.81 -17.47 -3.86
CA LEU A 87 -4.83 -16.03 -4.08
C LEU A 87 -4.80 -15.73 -5.56
N ASP A 88 -5.83 -15.05 -6.02
CA ASP A 88 -6.01 -14.63 -7.40
C ASP A 88 -6.10 -13.10 -7.45
N THR A 89 -5.49 -12.49 -8.46
CA THR A 89 -5.58 -11.04 -8.68
C THR A 89 -6.15 -10.75 -10.07
N MET A 90 -7.01 -9.73 -10.15
CA MET A 90 -7.59 -9.24 -11.40
C MET A 90 -7.32 -7.74 -11.50
N ASP A 91 -6.73 -7.31 -12.62
CA ASP A 91 -6.53 -5.90 -12.94
C ASP A 91 -7.75 -5.32 -13.70
N ILE A 92 -7.87 -4.00 -13.74
CA ILE A 92 -8.91 -3.28 -14.51
C ILE A 92 -8.84 -3.59 -16.02
N SER A 93 -7.67 -4.00 -16.51
CA SER A 93 -7.46 -4.47 -17.87
C SER A 93 -8.08 -5.84 -18.15
N GLY A 94 -8.55 -6.55 -17.11
CA GLY A 94 -9.07 -7.91 -17.19
C GLY A 94 -7.99 -9.00 -17.13
N GLU A 95 -6.73 -8.63 -16.94
CA GLU A 95 -5.64 -9.59 -16.72
C GLU A 95 -5.83 -10.31 -15.38
N ARG A 96 -5.81 -11.65 -15.41
CA ARG A 96 -5.98 -12.52 -14.23
C ARG A 96 -4.71 -13.29 -13.95
N HIS A 97 -4.19 -13.16 -12.75
CA HIS A 97 -3.11 -14.00 -12.21
C HIS A 97 -3.73 -14.93 -11.19
N LEU A 98 -3.73 -16.23 -11.47
CA LEU A 98 -4.33 -17.26 -10.61
C LEU A 98 -3.25 -17.94 -9.77
N ASP A 99 -3.59 -18.32 -8.53
CA ASP A 99 -2.75 -19.06 -7.58
C ASP A 99 -1.33 -18.46 -7.44
N ILE A 100 -1.25 -17.17 -7.08
CA ILE A 100 0.03 -16.50 -6.86
C ILE A 100 0.72 -17.15 -5.65
N ARG A 101 1.85 -17.82 -5.87
CA ARG A 101 2.65 -18.44 -4.80
C ARG A 101 3.84 -17.60 -4.34
N HIS A 102 4.27 -16.65 -5.16
CA HIS A 102 5.51 -15.91 -4.96
C HIS A 102 5.29 -14.79 -3.95
N GLY A 103 6.03 -14.83 -2.83
CA GLY A 103 5.94 -13.82 -1.76
C GLY A 103 4.74 -13.97 -0.82
N ILE A 104 4.01 -15.09 -0.88
CA ILE A 104 2.89 -15.38 0.02
C ILE A 104 3.32 -16.43 1.05
N PHE A 105 3.07 -16.13 2.33
CA PHE A 105 3.36 -17.02 3.45
C PHE A 105 2.07 -17.46 4.11
N LYS A 106 1.73 -18.75 4.00
CA LYS A 106 0.55 -19.32 4.67
C LYS A 106 0.97 -19.85 6.03
N LYS A 107 0.40 -19.25 7.09
CA LYS A 107 0.68 -19.62 8.48
C LYS A 107 -0.54 -20.34 9.04
N LYS A 108 -0.34 -21.56 9.53
CA LYS A 108 -1.38 -22.27 10.28
C LYS A 108 -1.45 -21.66 11.67
N ILE A 109 -2.65 -21.27 12.09
CA ILE A 109 -2.91 -20.70 13.41
C ILE A 109 -3.77 -21.65 14.25
N ASP A 110 -3.58 -21.58 15.57
CA ASP A 110 -4.45 -22.24 16.55
C ASP A 110 -5.71 -21.40 16.82
N SER A 111 -6.69 -21.99 17.48
CA SER A 111 -7.86 -21.34 18.09
C SER A 111 -7.54 -20.08 18.91
N HIS A 112 -6.34 -20.03 19.51
CA HIS A 112 -5.81 -18.88 20.25
C HIS A 112 -5.03 -17.87 19.39
N ALA A 113 -5.14 -17.95 18.05
CA ALA A 113 -4.41 -17.15 17.07
C ALA A 113 -2.87 -17.25 17.13
N ASN A 114 -2.34 -18.27 17.80
CA ASN A 114 -0.91 -18.55 17.84
C ASN A 114 -0.46 -19.27 16.56
N VAL A 115 0.69 -18.90 16.00
CA VAL A 115 1.24 -19.53 14.80
C VAL A 115 1.83 -20.89 15.15
N ILE A 116 1.27 -21.95 14.58
CA ILE A 116 1.71 -23.34 14.80
C ILE A 116 2.80 -23.71 13.80
N GLU A 117 2.62 -23.34 12.53
CA GLU A 117 3.50 -23.76 11.43
C GLU A 117 3.48 -22.72 10.31
N VAL A 118 4.66 -22.33 9.82
CA VAL A 118 4.82 -21.45 8.67
C VAL A 118 5.21 -22.31 7.47
N ARG A 119 4.24 -22.61 6.62
CA ARG A 119 4.51 -23.35 5.38
C ARG A 119 4.91 -22.33 4.32
N GLN A 120 6.20 -22.25 4.05
CA GLN A 120 6.68 -21.64 2.81
C GLN A 120 6.36 -22.60 1.66
N GLU A 121 5.54 -22.14 0.69
CA GLU A 121 5.36 -22.80 -0.60
C GLU A 121 6.60 -22.57 -1.50
N GLY A 122 7.80 -22.79 -0.92
CA GLY A 122 9.11 -22.63 -1.55
C GLY A 122 9.87 -23.94 -1.52
N ILE A 123 10.52 -24.25 -2.64
CA ILE A 123 11.35 -25.44 -2.96
C ILE A 123 11.97 -26.09 -1.70
N GLY A 124 11.48 -27.28 -1.33
CA GLY A 124 12.01 -28.04 -0.20
C GLY A 124 10.99 -28.87 0.58
N VAL A 125 10.00 -29.48 -0.09
CA VAL A 125 9.15 -30.50 0.56
C VAL A 125 10.08 -31.60 1.09
N PRO A 126 9.96 -32.05 2.36
CA PRO A 126 10.74 -33.18 2.86
C PRO A 126 10.52 -34.35 1.90
N LYS A 127 11.61 -34.78 1.25
CA LYS A 127 11.57 -35.91 0.31
C LYS A 127 11.15 -37.15 1.09
N ILE A 128 9.94 -37.62 0.83
CA ILE A 128 9.51 -38.94 1.29
C ILE A 128 10.36 -39.93 0.51
N GLU A 129 11.28 -40.63 1.17
CA GLU A 129 12.24 -41.55 0.51
C GLU A 129 11.54 -42.68 -0.26
N ARG A 130 10.33 -43.09 0.19
CA ARG A 130 9.51 -44.12 -0.46
C ARG A 130 8.05 -43.68 -0.54
N PRO A 131 7.66 -42.90 -1.56
CA PRO A 131 6.28 -42.47 -1.73
C PRO A 131 5.37 -43.67 -2.02
N LEU A 132 4.10 -43.53 -1.65
CA LEU A 132 3.06 -44.50 -2.01
C LEU A 132 2.76 -44.41 -3.50
N GLN A 133 2.56 -45.57 -4.13
CA GLN A 133 2.22 -45.67 -5.55
C GLN A 133 0.72 -45.90 -5.77
N ARG A 134 0.22 -45.55 -6.97
CA ARG A 134 -1.20 -45.74 -7.36
C ARG A 134 -1.68 -47.19 -7.18
N HIS A 135 -0.87 -48.16 -7.59
CA HIS A 135 -1.20 -49.59 -7.55
C HIS A 135 -1.19 -50.21 -6.14
N GLY A 136 -0.94 -49.41 -5.10
CA GLY A 136 -0.73 -49.89 -3.75
C GLY A 136 0.71 -50.39 -3.55
N GLY A 137 1.34 -49.96 -2.46
CA GLY A 137 2.75 -50.25 -2.19
C GLY A 137 3.62 -48.99 -2.12
N ARG A 138 4.87 -49.17 -1.68
CA ARG A 138 5.88 -48.10 -1.59
C ARG A 138 6.87 -48.25 -2.74
N LEU A 139 7.40 -47.12 -3.23
CA LEU A 139 8.41 -47.10 -4.30
C LEU A 139 9.63 -47.96 -3.97
N GLU A 140 9.94 -48.93 -4.84
CA GLU A 140 11.14 -49.76 -4.79
C GLU A 140 12.29 -49.14 -5.61
N HIS A 141 13.53 -49.59 -5.40
CA HIS A 141 14.74 -48.94 -5.94
C HIS A 141 14.90 -49.02 -7.47
N ASN A 142 14.04 -49.76 -8.16
CA ASN A 142 14.08 -49.95 -9.62
C ASN A 142 12.74 -49.63 -10.31
N GLU A 143 11.80 -49.01 -9.60
CA GLU A 143 10.48 -48.67 -10.14
C GLU A 143 10.38 -47.18 -10.45
N THR A 144 9.64 -46.85 -11.52
CA THR A 144 9.34 -45.45 -11.84
C THR A 144 8.14 -45.02 -11.01
N TYR A 145 8.25 -43.87 -10.34
CA TYR A 145 7.14 -43.33 -9.55
C TYR A 145 5.92 -43.06 -10.43
N CYS A 146 4.80 -43.70 -10.08
CA CYS A 146 3.49 -43.49 -10.68
C CYS A 146 2.50 -42.97 -9.62
N GLY A 147 2.20 -41.68 -9.69
CA GLY A 147 1.20 -41.04 -8.85
C GLY A 147 -0.25 -41.29 -9.32
N SER A 148 -1.21 -41.14 -8.40
CA SER A 148 -2.63 -41.32 -8.68
C SER A 148 -3.25 -40.10 -9.37
N CYS A 149 -4.12 -40.33 -10.36
CA CYS A 149 -4.93 -39.29 -11.01
C CYS A 149 -6.31 -39.09 -10.37
N PHE A 150 -6.51 -39.61 -9.14
CA PHE A 150 -7.74 -39.47 -8.36
C PHE A 150 -9.03 -39.96 -9.08
N GLY A 151 -8.91 -40.90 -10.02
CA GLY A 151 -10.04 -41.47 -10.74
C GLY A 151 -10.39 -40.73 -12.04
N ALA A 152 -9.61 -39.72 -12.43
CA ALA A 152 -9.74 -39.02 -13.71
C ALA A 152 -8.94 -39.68 -14.84
N GLU A 153 -8.21 -40.76 -14.57
CA GLU A 153 -7.46 -41.47 -15.61
C GLU A 153 -8.37 -42.16 -16.65
N SER A 154 -7.95 -42.13 -17.92
CA SER A 154 -8.67 -42.81 -19.00
C SER A 154 -8.23 -44.27 -19.19
N SER A 155 -7.04 -44.62 -18.71
CA SER A 155 -6.46 -45.95 -18.79
C SER A 155 -5.61 -46.29 -17.56
N ASP A 156 -5.45 -47.58 -17.28
CA ASP A 156 -4.69 -48.05 -16.11
C ASP A 156 -3.19 -47.74 -16.17
N GLU A 157 -2.65 -47.40 -17.35
CA GLU A 157 -1.24 -47.00 -17.51
C GLU A 157 -1.00 -45.49 -17.31
N GLU A 158 -2.06 -44.68 -17.13
CA GLU A 158 -1.94 -43.23 -17.01
C GLU A 158 -1.55 -42.84 -15.56
N CYS A 159 -0.41 -42.16 -15.41
CA CYS A 159 0.17 -41.77 -14.12
C CYS A 159 0.25 -40.24 -13.97
N CYS A 160 -0.17 -39.72 -12.81
CA CYS A 160 -0.17 -38.28 -12.53
C CYS A 160 0.91 -37.91 -11.51
N ASN A 161 2.02 -37.37 -12.00
CA ASN A 161 3.17 -37.02 -11.15
C ASN A 161 3.25 -35.54 -10.77
N SER A 162 2.39 -34.68 -11.33
CA SER A 162 2.32 -33.25 -11.03
C SER A 162 0.88 -32.79 -10.89
N CYS A 163 0.65 -31.77 -10.06
CA CYS A 163 -0.65 -31.12 -9.92
C CYS A 163 -1.16 -30.53 -11.25
N GLU A 164 -0.26 -30.08 -12.13
CA GLU A 164 -0.65 -29.60 -13.46
C GLU A 164 -1.17 -30.74 -14.34
N PHE A 165 -0.60 -31.93 -14.20
CA PHE A 165 -1.01 -33.11 -14.96
C PHE A 165 -2.41 -33.58 -14.54
N VAL A 166 -2.69 -33.61 -13.23
CA VAL A 166 -4.04 -33.91 -12.70
C VAL A 166 -5.07 -32.90 -13.24
N LYS A 167 -4.78 -31.60 -13.16
CA LYS A 167 -5.66 -30.54 -13.67
C LYS A 167 -5.90 -30.62 -15.18
N HIS A 168 -4.88 -31.03 -15.94
CA HIS A 168 -4.99 -31.16 -17.38
C HIS A 168 -5.95 -32.30 -17.76
N ILE A 169 -5.88 -33.42 -17.03
CA ILE A 169 -6.75 -34.57 -17.26
C ILE A 169 -8.20 -34.24 -16.84
N GLU A 170 -8.43 -33.68 -15.66
CA GLU A 170 -9.79 -33.29 -15.23
C GLU A 170 -10.48 -32.32 -16.22
N ARG A 171 -9.72 -31.41 -16.84
CA ARG A 171 -10.28 -30.52 -17.88
C ARG A 171 -10.64 -31.24 -19.17
N LYS A 172 -9.90 -32.30 -19.51
CA LYS A 172 -10.11 -33.05 -20.75
C LYS A 172 -11.36 -33.92 -20.68
N ASP A 173 -11.70 -34.45 -19.50
CA ASP A 173 -12.92 -35.25 -19.29
C ASP A 173 -14.18 -34.41 -19.03
N GLY A 174 -14.02 -33.11 -18.74
CA GLY A 174 -15.12 -32.18 -18.48
C GLY A 174 -15.73 -31.51 -19.72
N ASP A 175 -15.31 -31.88 -20.93
CA ASP A 175 -15.74 -31.36 -22.24
C ASP A 175 -16.33 -32.51 -23.09
#